data_AF-A0A0Q9JA12-F1
#
_entry.id   AF-A0A0Q9JA12-F1
#
_cell.length_a   1.000
_cell.length_b   1.000
_cell.length_c   1.000
_cell.angle_alpha   90.00
_cell.angle_beta   90.00
_cell.angle_gamma   90.00
#
_symmetry.space_group_name_H-M   'P 1'
#
loop_
_entity.id
_entity.type
_entity.pdbx_description
1 polymer ?
#
loop_
_entity_poly.entity_id
_entity_poly.type
_entity_poly.pdbx_seq_one_letter_code
_entity_poly.pdbx_strand_id
1 'polypeptide(L)'
;MKTIQLRRYTLVDGEYDAFVEWWRGAMPAVRPAAGFTIEFAYGMRDSNEFVWAVSAPGDRDEFLRLEQAYLASDARAAVFEGVPQRIAVYDIRFVDEAPLPV
;
A
#
# COMPACT_ATOMS: atom_id res chain seq x y z
N MET A 1 4.87 -11.38 -16.18
CA MET A 1 5.59 -11.19 -14.90
C MET A 1 4.97 -9.99 -14.20
N LYS A 2 4.78 -10.05 -12.89
CA LYS A 2 4.34 -8.91 -12.08
C LYS A 2 5.35 -8.68 -10.96
N THR A 3 5.55 -7.42 -10.59
CA THR A 3 6.37 -7.03 -9.44
C THR A 3 5.45 -6.73 -8.27
N ILE A 4 5.74 -7.30 -7.11
CA ILE A 4 4.96 -7.12 -5.88
C ILE A 4 5.78 -6.36 -4.85
N GLN A 5 5.15 -5.39 -4.20
CA GLN A 5 5.68 -4.73 -3.03
C GLN A 5 4.79 -5.03 -1.82
N LEU A 6 5.38 -5.66 -0.80
CA LEU A 6 4.75 -5.88 0.49
C LEU A 6 5.01 -4.65 1.37
N ARG A 7 3.94 -4.18 2.01
CA ARG A 7 3.95 -3.00 2.86
C ARG A 7 3.39 -3.38 4.22
N ARG A 8 4.25 -3.33 5.24
CA ARG A 8 3.90 -3.52 6.64
C ARG A 8 4.05 -2.18 7.36
N TYR A 9 2.98 -1.75 8.01
CA TYR A 9 2.93 -0.51 8.76
C TYR A 9 2.67 -0.82 10.21
N THR A 10 3.46 -0.23 11.11
CA THR A 10 3.07 -0.09 12.52
C THR A 10 2.37 1.24 12.66
N LEU A 11 1.14 1.23 13.16
CA LEU A 11 0.32 2.42 13.26
C LEU A 11 0.68 3.19 14.54
N VAL A 12 0.32 4.47 14.57
CA VAL A 12 0.37 5.27 15.80
C VAL A 12 -0.67 4.72 16.78
N ASP A 13 -0.35 4.74 18.08
CA ASP A 13 -1.27 4.25 19.10
C ASP A 13 -2.61 5.00 19.08
N GLY A 14 -3.72 4.27 19.06
CA GLY A 14 -5.07 4.83 18.97
C GLY A 14 -5.54 5.17 17.54
N GLU A 15 -4.67 5.10 16.54
CA GLU A 15 -5.00 5.47 15.15
C GLU A 15 -5.52 4.29 14.30
N TYR A 16 -5.56 3.07 14.85
CA TYR A 16 -5.87 1.86 14.10
C TYR A 16 -7.18 1.94 13.32
N ASP A 17 -8.29 2.21 13.99
CA ASP A 17 -9.62 2.18 13.37
C ASP A 17 -9.76 3.28 12.31
N ALA A 18 -9.31 4.48 12.63
CA ALA A 18 -9.38 5.61 11.72
C ALA A 18 -8.43 5.44 10.52
N PHE A 19 -7.28 4.78 10.70
CA PHE A 19 -6.41 4.40 9.59
C PHE A 19 -7.07 3.38 8.67
N VAL A 20 -7.64 2.30 9.22
CA VAL A 20 -8.30 1.24 8.42
C VAL A 20 -9.49 1.80 7.65
N GLU A 21 -10.30 2.66 8.28
CA GLU A 21 -11.43 3.33 7.63
C GLU A 21 -10.96 4.21 6.47
N TRP A 22 -9.98 5.08 6.71
CA TRP A 22 -9.40 5.92 5.66
C TRP A 22 -8.82 5.07 4.52
N TRP A 23 -8.01 4.06 4.85
CA TRP A 23 -7.33 3.23 3.86
C TRP A 23 -8.32 2.54 2.91
N ARG A 24 -9.45 2.05 3.45
CA ARG A 24 -10.51 1.37 2.70
C ARG A 24 -11.17 2.25 1.63
N GLY A 25 -11.33 3.55 1.89
CA GLY A 25 -11.84 4.50 0.90
C GLY A 25 -10.76 5.04 -0.03
N ALA A 26 -9.56 5.26 0.52
CA ALA A 26 -8.47 5.96 -0.13
C ALA A 26 -7.72 5.10 -1.16
N MET A 27 -7.09 4.00 -0.72
CA MET A 27 -6.14 3.27 -1.56
C MET A 27 -6.80 2.57 -2.75
N PRO A 28 -7.96 1.91 -2.61
CA PRO A 28 -8.67 1.32 -3.75
C PRO A 28 -9.14 2.34 -4.79
N ALA A 29 -9.33 3.61 -4.42
CA ALA A 29 -9.73 4.66 -5.36
C ALA A 29 -8.58 5.12 -6.27
N VAL A 30 -7.35 5.15 -5.77
CA VAL A 30 -6.22 5.78 -6.46
C VAL A 30 -5.20 4.80 -7.04
N ARG A 31 -5.03 3.60 -6.45
CA ARG A 31 -4.02 2.64 -6.90
C ARG A 31 -4.36 1.97 -8.25
N PRO A 32 -5.59 1.48 -8.49
CA PRO A 32 -5.96 0.88 -9.78
C PRO A 32 -5.82 1.85 -10.95
N ALA A 33 -6.24 3.10 -10.77
CA ALA A 33 -6.11 4.14 -11.79
C ALA A 33 -4.65 4.44 -12.16
N ALA A 34 -3.72 4.21 -11.23
CA ALA A 34 -2.29 4.35 -11.45
C ALA A 34 -1.59 3.07 -11.97
N GLY A 35 -2.35 2.04 -12.36
CA GLY A 35 -1.81 0.80 -12.93
C GLY A 35 -1.42 -0.26 -11.89
N PHE A 36 -1.80 -0.08 -10.63
CA PHE A 36 -1.50 -1.02 -9.56
C PHE A 36 -2.69 -1.91 -9.22
N THR A 37 -2.42 -3.16 -8.85
CA THR A 37 -3.40 -4.08 -8.25
C THR A 37 -3.14 -4.19 -6.75
N ILE A 38 -4.17 -4.01 -5.93
CA ILE A 38 -4.09 -4.36 -4.51
C ILE A 38 -4.38 -5.85 -4.39
N GLU A 39 -3.38 -6.63 -3.98
CA GLU A 39 -3.48 -8.09 -3.91
C GLU A 39 -4.24 -8.54 -2.66
N PHE A 40 -3.95 -7.91 -1.52
CA PHE A 40 -4.63 -8.12 -0.26
C PHE A 40 -4.33 -6.96 0.71
N ALA A 41 -5.13 -6.87 1.77
CA ALA A 41 -4.88 -6.00 2.91
C ALA A 41 -5.46 -6.61 4.18
N TYR A 42 -4.65 -6.65 5.23
CA TYR A 42 -4.98 -7.20 6.53
C TYR A 42 -4.58 -6.24 7.63
N GLY A 43 -5.49 -6.02 8.58
CA GLY A 43 -5.18 -5.34 9.83
C GLY A 43 -4.96 -6.35 10.94
N MET A 44 -3.91 -6.13 11.73
CA MET A 44 -3.53 -6.94 12.90
C MET A 44 -3.68 -6.05 14.14
N ARG A 45 -4.87 -6.09 14.76
CA ARG A 45 -5.20 -5.20 15.89
C ARG A 45 -4.29 -5.44 17.09
N ASP A 46 -3.99 -6.70 17.39
CA ASP A 46 -3.21 -7.09 18.57
C ASP A 46 -1.78 -6.52 18.56
N SER A 47 -1.19 -6.35 17.37
CA SER A 47 0.15 -5.77 17.20
C SER A 47 0.13 -4.30 16.71
N ASN A 48 -1.05 -3.70 16.55
CA ASN A 48 -1.25 -2.37 15.97
C ASN A 48 -0.59 -2.23 14.58
N GLU A 49 -0.72 -3.26 13.74
CA GLU A 49 -0.10 -3.30 12.41
C GLU A 49 -1.11 -3.41 11.28
N PHE A 50 -0.70 -2.94 10.10
CA PHE A 50 -1.46 -3.09 8.86
C PHE A 50 -0.53 -3.57 7.74
N VAL A 51 -0.86 -4.72 7.14
CA VAL A 51 -0.07 -5.37 6.10
C VAL A 51 -0.87 -5.47 4.83
N TRP A 52 -0.31 -5.01 3.72
CA TRP A 52 -0.94 -5.10 2.41
C TRP A 52 0.09 -5.29 1.32
N ALA A 53 -0.35 -5.85 0.20
CA ALA A 53 0.49 -6.02 -0.98
C ALA A 53 -0.12 -5.29 -2.16
N VAL A 54 0.76 -4.65 -2.93
CA VAL A 54 0.41 -3.98 -4.17
C VAL A 54 1.34 -4.47 -5.27
N SER A 55 0.79 -4.74 -6.44
CA SER A 55 1.54 -5.24 -7.59
C SER A 55 1.33 -4.37 -8.82
N ALA A 56 2.28 -4.45 -9.75
CA ALA A 56 2.14 -3.89 -11.09
C ALA A 56 2.69 -4.90 -12.12
N PRO A 57 2.16 -4.90 -13.37
CA PRO A 57 2.77 -5.62 -14.47
C PRO A 57 4.19 -5.12 -14.73
N GLY A 58 5.08 -6.03 -15.17
CA GLY A 58 6.46 -5.68 -15.49
C GLY A 58 7.45 -5.93 -14.36
N ASP A 59 8.66 -5.44 -14.57
CA ASP A 59 9.78 -5.56 -13.63
C ASP A 59 9.79 -4.42 -12.60
N ARG A 60 10.86 -4.36 -11.80
CA ARG A 60 11.01 -3.38 -10.73
C ARG A 60 11.14 -1.95 -11.27
N ASP A 61 11.75 -1.76 -12.43
CA ASP A 61 11.93 -0.43 -13.01
C ASP A 61 10.59 0.13 -13.49
N GLU A 62 9.76 -0.71 -14.12
CA GLU A 62 8.40 -0.31 -14.50
C GLU A 62 7.52 -0.01 -13.28
N PHE A 63 7.63 -0.83 -12.21
CA PHE A 63 6.93 -0.56 -10.96
C PHE A 63 7.33 0.82 -10.37
N LEU A 64 8.63 1.11 -10.32
CA LEU A 64 9.14 2.38 -9.79
C LEU A 64 8.71 3.57 -10.65
N ARG A 65 8.66 3.41 -11.98
CA ARG A 65 8.15 4.43 -12.90
C ARG A 65 6.67 4.74 -12.63
N LEU A 66 5.83 3.72 -12.47
CA LEU A 66 4.42 3.90 -12.09
C LEU A 66 4.27 4.53 -10.70
N GLU A 67 5.12 4.14 -9.75
CA GLU A 67 5.10 4.68 -8.39
C GLU A 67 5.47 6.17 -8.39
N GLN A 68 6.49 6.57 -9.15
CA GLN A 68 6.86 7.98 -9.30
C GLN A 68 5.72 8.81 -9.90
N ALA A 69 5.08 8.32 -10.96
CA ALA A 69 3.94 9.00 -11.58
C ALA A 69 2.75 9.11 -10.62
N TYR A 70 2.46 8.04 -9.87
CA TYR A 70 1.43 8.02 -8.84
C TYR A 70 1.70 9.04 -7.72
N LEU A 71 2.94 9.09 -7.21
CA LEU A 71 3.32 9.99 -6.13
C LEU A 71 3.18 11.47 -6.51
N ALA A 72 3.36 11.78 -7.80
CA ALA A 72 3.20 13.12 -8.37
C ALA A 72 1.77 13.46 -8.81
N SER A 73 0.81 12.53 -8.69
CA SER A 73 -0.55 12.72 -9.20
C SER A 73 -1.45 13.54 -8.25
N ASP A 74 -2.29 14.39 -8.84
CA ASP A 74 -3.31 15.17 -8.11
C ASP A 74 -4.33 14.26 -7.41
N ALA A 75 -4.66 13.13 -8.02
CA ALA A 75 -5.58 12.14 -7.43
C ALA A 75 -5.04 11.61 -6.10
N ARG A 76 -3.73 11.34 -6.02
CA ARG A 76 -3.08 10.96 -4.77
C ARG A 76 -3.00 12.14 -3.82
N ALA A 77 -2.71 13.35 -4.29
CA ALA A 77 -2.65 14.53 -3.43
C ALA A 77 -3.99 14.78 -2.71
N ALA A 78 -5.12 14.74 -3.44
CA ALA A 78 -6.46 14.98 -2.89
C ALA A 78 -6.85 13.98 -1.80
N VAL A 79 -6.49 12.70 -1.95
CA VAL A 79 -6.82 11.64 -0.97
C VAL A 79 -5.97 11.71 0.31
N PHE A 80 -4.79 12.32 0.22
CA PHE A 80 -3.88 12.51 1.34
C PHE A 80 -3.99 13.92 1.95
N GLU A 81 -4.75 14.83 1.35
CA GLU A 81 -4.96 16.18 1.84
C GLU A 81 -5.63 16.16 3.23
N GLY A 82 -5.02 16.83 4.20
CA GLY A 82 -5.54 16.89 5.57
C GLY A 82 -5.45 15.59 6.37
N VAL A 83 -4.87 14.52 5.81
CA VAL A 83 -4.71 13.24 6.51
C VAL A 83 -3.54 13.35 7.49
N PRO A 84 -3.75 13.15 8.81
CA PRO A 84 -2.67 13.19 9.77
C PRO A 84 -1.70 12.02 9.56
N GLN A 85 -0.50 12.13 10.14
CA GLN A 85 0.42 10.99 10.17
C GLN A 85 -0.15 9.89 11.08
N ARG A 86 -0.63 8.79 10.47
CA ARG A 86 -1.22 7.64 11.17
C ARG A 86 -0.29 6.42 11.27
N ILE A 87 0.84 6.45 10.57
CA ILE A 87 1.82 5.35 10.52
C ILE A 87 3.09 5.81 11.26
N ALA A 88 3.52 5.01 12.23
CA ALA A 88 4.73 5.22 13.01
C ALA A 88 5.96 4.59 12.33
N VAL A 89 5.82 3.38 11.78
CA VAL A 89 6.91 2.64 11.14
C VAL A 89 6.46 2.11 9.79
N TYR A 90 7.33 2.26 8.79
CA TYR A 90 7.15 1.74 7.44
C TYR A 90 8.20 0.66 7.17
N ASP A 91 7.77 -0.57 6.89
CA ASP A 91 8.60 -1.62 6.29
C ASP A 91 8.02 -1.97 4.92
N ILE A 92 8.70 -1.50 3.88
CA ILE A 92 8.25 -1.60 2.48
C ILE A 92 9.34 -2.31 1.70
N ARG A 93 9.00 -3.47 1.11
CA ARG A 93 9.95 -4.34 0.42
C ARG A 93 9.35 -4.87 -0.88
N PHE A 94 10.17 -4.97 -1.92
CA PHE A 94 9.85 -5.88 -3.02
C PHE A 94 9.99 -7.31 -2.53
N VAL A 95 9.06 -8.16 -2.96
CA VAL A 95 9.04 -9.57 -2.58
C VAL A 95 8.96 -10.43 -3.83
N ASP A 96 9.54 -11.62 -3.75
CA ASP A 96 9.45 -12.63 -4.78
C ASP A 96 8.45 -13.70 -4.32
N GLU A 97 7.59 -14.17 -5.23
CA GLU A 97 6.64 -15.23 -4.90
C GLU A 97 7.40 -16.53 -4.56
N ALA A 98 7.13 -17.08 -3.38
CA ALA A 98 7.68 -18.38 -3.01
C ALA A 98 6.93 -19.48 -3.78
N PRO A 99 7.63 -20.47 -4.35
CA PRO A 99 6.97 -21.60 -4.98
C PRO A 99 6.22 -22.41 -3.91
N LEU A 100 4.91 -22.59 -4.11
CA LEU A 100 4.11 -23.49 -3.29
C LEU A 100 4.08 -24.88 -3.95
N PRO A 101 4.25 -25.97 -3.20
CA PRO A 101 3.97 -27.30 -3.72
C PRO A 101 2.48 -27.40 -4.07
N VAL A 102 2.20 -27.91 -5.27
CA VAL A 102 0.84 -28.23 -5.74
C VAL A 102 0.31 -29.52 -5.13
#